data_AF-A0A956BDP3-F1
#
_entry.id   AF-A0A956BDP3-F1
#
_cell.length_a   1.000
_cell.length_b   1.000
_cell.length_c   1.000
_cell.angle_alpha   90.00
_cell.angle_beta   90.00
_cell.angle_gamma   90.00
#
_symmetry.space_group_name_H-M   'P 1'
#
loop_
_entity.id
_entity.type
_entity.pdbx_description
1 polymer ?
#
loop_
_entity_poly.entity_id
_entity_poly.type
_entity_poly.pdbx_seq_one_letter_code
_entity_poly.pdbx_strand_id
1 'polypeptide(L)'
;MAQNLTGSVGRGGKNRSADIKRVQELLNTVPRSKGGPSPLLETDGRKGGRNWIRTYDQISLFQFANFGWQDGRVDPGGKSFRKLVDYEQGAASNSERTGQAANLSGSVGNQGQNRRDDVRRVQRILNAVPRRAGGPRQRLAEDGATAGNNWNATILAIAEFQSKQLNFRDGRIDVNGRTWGKLSPYEPDQERPAAPPAPPPAPPAPRRNTSPPMTDDGRVQAWIDRAYREMGSMGGTDQMRKNQFAWGYLITERKKSHAATQDIYLAAAEHYLYARFESSTGILGSGMMIIGVGLYDLVKATPGMLEVYNWYLRKQGERPASRPTWLSTKWGAQGLADGTADYMRGAFS
;
A
#
# COMPACT_ATOMS: atom_id res chain seq x y z
N MET A 1 -33.52 4.00 15.49
CA MET A 1 -33.47 5.31 14.78
C MET A 1 -32.03 5.75 14.68
N ALA A 2 -31.56 6.21 13.51
CA ALA A 2 -30.19 6.71 13.37
C ALA A 2 -30.00 7.93 14.28
N GLN A 3 -29.01 7.89 15.18
CA GLN A 3 -28.74 9.01 16.07
C GLN A 3 -28.29 10.22 15.25
N ASN A 4 -29.05 11.31 15.34
CA ASN A 4 -28.78 12.57 14.68
C ASN A 4 -27.72 13.35 15.48
N LEU A 5 -26.97 14.25 14.83
CA LEU A 5 -26.02 15.09 15.55
C LEU A 5 -26.75 16.16 16.37
N THR A 6 -26.30 16.41 17.59
CA THR A 6 -26.84 17.48 18.46
C THR A 6 -26.12 18.82 18.23
N GLY A 7 -24.98 18.79 17.56
CA GLY A 7 -24.14 19.92 17.22
C GLY A 7 -23.20 19.61 16.05
N SER A 8 -22.63 20.66 15.47
CA SER A 8 -21.70 20.51 14.34
C SER A 8 -20.36 19.95 14.78
N VAL A 9 -19.75 19.15 13.92
CA VAL A 9 -18.43 18.51 14.11
C VAL A 9 -17.45 19.01 13.05
N GLY A 10 -16.19 19.19 13.42
CA GLY A 10 -15.13 19.67 12.53
C GLY A 10 -14.80 21.16 12.72
N ARG A 11 -14.39 21.84 11.64
CA ARG A 11 -13.92 23.23 11.67
C ARG A 11 -14.98 24.17 12.21
N GLY A 12 -14.66 24.88 13.30
CA GLY A 12 -15.60 25.81 13.94
C GLY A 12 -16.87 25.16 14.49
N GLY A 13 -16.91 23.83 14.60
CA GLY A 13 -18.04 23.09 15.12
C GLY A 13 -18.11 23.11 16.65
N LYS A 14 -19.30 22.76 17.19
CA LYS A 14 -19.49 22.55 18.63
C LYS A 14 -18.62 21.40 19.16
N ASN A 15 -18.35 20.40 18.33
CA ASN A 15 -17.41 19.32 18.61
C ASN A 15 -17.70 18.60 19.94
N ARG A 16 -18.99 18.30 20.20
CA ARG A 16 -19.40 17.50 21.36
C ARG A 16 -18.92 16.07 21.18
N SER A 17 -18.51 15.42 22.26
CA SER A 17 -17.88 14.09 22.17
C SER A 17 -18.78 13.04 21.52
N ALA A 18 -20.07 13.03 21.87
CA ALA A 18 -21.05 12.14 21.26
C ALA A 18 -21.19 12.36 19.74
N ASP A 19 -21.21 13.62 19.29
CA ASP A 19 -21.32 13.95 17.88
C ASP A 19 -20.03 13.58 17.12
N ILE A 20 -18.85 13.82 17.72
CA ILE A 20 -17.56 13.40 17.14
C ILE A 20 -17.53 11.89 16.95
N LYS A 21 -17.89 11.13 18.00
CA LYS A 21 -17.91 9.68 17.95
C LYS A 21 -18.81 9.19 16.82
N ARG A 22 -20.01 9.77 16.71
CA ARG A 22 -20.96 9.45 15.65
C ARG A 22 -20.39 9.73 14.26
N VAL A 23 -19.71 10.87 14.07
CA VAL A 23 -19.06 11.19 12.79
C VAL A 23 -17.90 10.23 12.49
N GLN A 24 -17.10 9.83 13.49
CA GLN A 24 -16.02 8.84 13.31
C GLN A 24 -16.58 7.47 12.88
N GLU A 25 -17.65 7.00 13.54
CA GLU A 25 -18.35 5.77 13.18
C GLU A 25 -18.85 5.82 11.73
N LEU A 26 -19.51 6.92 11.37
CA LEU A 26 -20.03 7.12 10.02
C LEU A 26 -18.90 7.20 8.97
N LEU A 27 -17.83 7.94 9.23
CA LEU A 27 -16.67 8.03 8.32
C LEU A 27 -16.05 6.65 8.08
N ASN A 28 -16.00 5.80 9.11
CA ASN A 28 -15.51 4.43 8.99
C ASN A 28 -16.40 3.51 8.12
N THR A 29 -17.64 3.90 7.83
CA THR A 29 -18.49 3.20 6.84
C THR A 29 -18.21 3.62 5.39
N VAL A 30 -17.54 4.76 5.20
CA VAL A 30 -17.28 5.29 3.87
C VAL A 30 -16.13 4.50 3.20
N PRO A 31 -16.30 4.03 1.94
CA PRO A 31 -15.21 3.42 1.20
C PRO A 31 -14.04 4.39 0.97
N ARG A 32 -12.79 3.91 1.00
CA ARG A 32 -11.59 4.75 0.75
C ARG A 32 -11.67 5.54 -0.57
N SER A 33 -12.16 4.92 -1.65
CA SER A 33 -12.36 5.58 -2.96
C SER A 33 -13.41 6.70 -2.96
N LYS A 34 -14.14 6.87 -1.85
CA LYS A 34 -15.14 7.92 -1.61
C LYS A 34 -14.74 8.82 -0.45
N GLY A 35 -13.44 8.87 -0.12
CA GLY A 35 -12.91 9.72 0.94
C GLY A 35 -13.15 9.14 2.33
N GLY A 36 -13.17 7.81 2.48
CA GLY A 36 -13.13 7.14 3.77
C GLY A 36 -11.71 6.92 4.32
N PRO A 37 -11.55 6.72 5.63
CA PRO A 37 -10.24 6.61 6.30
C PRO A 37 -9.52 5.29 6.01
N SER A 38 -8.20 5.37 5.85
CA SER A 38 -7.29 4.21 5.74
C SER A 38 -5.95 4.51 6.44
N PRO A 39 -5.68 3.95 7.64
CA PRO A 39 -6.52 3.03 8.41
C PRO A 39 -7.75 3.72 9.02
N LEU A 40 -8.73 2.93 9.48
CA LEU A 40 -9.94 3.43 10.16
C LEU A 40 -9.60 4.36 11.32
N LEU A 41 -10.52 5.27 11.63
CA LEU A 41 -10.44 6.16 12.78
C LEU A 41 -10.79 5.40 14.06
N GLU A 42 -10.13 5.74 15.16
CA GLU A 42 -10.60 5.31 16.48
C GLU A 42 -11.88 6.09 16.82
N THR A 43 -12.95 5.38 17.19
CA THR A 43 -14.27 5.96 17.50
C THR A 43 -14.36 6.34 18.99
N ASP A 44 -13.54 7.31 19.38
CA ASP A 44 -13.36 7.72 20.79
C ASP A 44 -14.17 8.97 21.17
N GLY A 45 -14.68 9.72 20.19
CA GLY A 45 -15.37 10.99 20.42
C GLY A 45 -14.48 12.09 21.00
N ARG A 46 -13.15 11.96 20.95
CA ARG A 46 -12.25 12.91 21.61
C ARG A 46 -11.92 14.09 20.70
N LYS A 47 -12.04 15.30 21.26
CA LYS A 47 -11.51 16.53 20.66
C LYS A 47 -10.08 16.75 21.15
N GLY A 48 -9.15 17.00 20.23
CA GLY A 48 -7.73 17.17 20.52
C GLY A 48 -6.89 15.89 20.36
N GLY A 49 -5.58 16.08 20.17
CA GLY A 49 -4.64 14.97 19.94
C GLY A 49 -4.62 14.45 18.50
N ARG A 50 -3.82 13.39 18.28
CA ARG A 50 -3.56 12.84 16.94
C ARG A 50 -4.83 12.29 16.26
N ASN A 51 -5.70 11.60 17.00
CA ASN A 51 -6.92 11.01 16.43
C ASN A 51 -7.93 12.10 15.98
N TRP A 52 -8.03 13.20 16.72
CA TRP A 52 -8.84 14.35 16.33
C TRP A 52 -8.37 15.00 15.02
N ILE A 53 -7.06 15.20 14.85
CA ILE A 53 -6.49 15.75 13.61
C ILE A 53 -6.84 14.85 12.43
N ARG A 54 -6.72 13.52 12.60
CA ARG A 54 -7.12 12.55 11.57
C ARG A 54 -8.61 12.60 11.25
N THR A 55 -9.46 12.75 12.27
CA THR A 55 -10.91 12.89 12.08
C THR A 55 -11.23 14.14 11.25
N TYR A 56 -10.59 15.27 11.58
CA TYR A 56 -10.74 16.53 10.87
C TYR A 56 -10.28 16.45 9.39
N ASP A 57 -9.09 15.91 9.14
CA ASP A 57 -8.57 15.74 7.78
C ASP A 57 -9.49 14.82 6.96
N GLN A 58 -10.02 13.77 7.61
CA GLN A 58 -10.92 12.83 6.95
C GLN A 58 -12.26 13.44 6.57
N ILE A 59 -12.81 14.36 7.38
CA ILE A 59 -14.01 15.12 7.01
C ILE A 59 -13.75 15.89 5.71
N SER A 60 -12.60 16.56 5.62
CA SER A 60 -12.24 17.37 4.45
C SER A 60 -12.10 16.50 3.20
N LEU A 61 -11.37 15.38 3.30
CA LEU A 61 -11.22 14.40 2.22
C LEU A 61 -12.55 13.81 1.76
N PHE A 62 -13.43 13.47 2.70
CA PHE A 62 -14.77 12.98 2.42
C PHE A 62 -15.59 14.00 1.62
N GLN A 63 -15.58 15.26 2.05
CA GLN A 63 -16.33 16.33 1.38
C GLN A 63 -15.80 16.58 -0.03
N PHE A 64 -14.48 16.69 -0.19
CA PHE A 64 -13.87 16.88 -1.50
C PHE A 64 -14.23 15.72 -2.45
N ALA A 65 -14.13 14.48 -1.98
CA ALA A 65 -14.42 13.29 -2.79
C ALA A 65 -15.89 13.14 -3.19
N ASN A 66 -16.84 13.68 -2.42
CA ASN A 66 -18.28 13.52 -2.69
C ASN A 66 -18.94 14.77 -3.27
N PHE A 67 -18.36 15.96 -3.07
CA PHE A 67 -18.99 17.23 -3.44
C PHE A 67 -18.09 18.18 -4.24
N GLY A 68 -16.78 17.90 -4.35
CA GLY A 68 -15.82 18.78 -5.04
C GLY A 68 -15.42 20.03 -4.24
N TRP A 69 -15.89 20.17 -3.00
CA TRP A 69 -15.51 21.25 -2.07
C TRP A 69 -15.29 20.67 -0.68
N GLN A 70 -14.54 21.38 0.17
CA GLN A 70 -14.28 20.98 1.55
C GLN A 70 -14.21 22.21 2.47
N ASP A 71 -15.04 22.24 3.50
CA ASP A 71 -15.00 23.26 4.55
C ASP A 71 -14.56 22.69 5.90
N GLY A 72 -14.40 21.36 5.97
CA GLY A 72 -13.99 20.62 7.15
C GLY A 72 -15.09 20.54 8.21
N ARG A 73 -16.36 20.80 7.89
CA ARG A 73 -17.47 20.89 8.85
C ARG A 73 -18.66 19.98 8.48
N VAL A 74 -19.18 19.29 9.48
CA VAL A 74 -20.37 18.43 9.40
C VAL A 74 -21.45 19.01 10.31
N ASP A 75 -22.47 19.62 9.72
CA ASP A 75 -23.62 20.17 10.47
C ASP A 75 -24.76 19.14 10.63
N PRO A 76 -25.53 19.19 11.74
CA PRO A 76 -26.72 18.37 11.93
C PRO A 76 -27.70 18.50 10.75
N GLY A 77 -28.08 17.37 10.15
CA GLY A 77 -28.95 17.35 8.98
C GLY A 77 -28.38 18.03 7.73
N GLY A 78 -27.10 18.44 7.72
CA GLY A 78 -26.42 19.05 6.57
C GLY A 78 -26.08 18.05 5.47
N LYS A 79 -25.59 18.55 4.33
CA LYS A 79 -25.25 17.73 3.15
C LYS A 79 -24.24 16.62 3.47
N SER A 80 -23.16 16.98 4.17
CA SER A 80 -22.12 16.03 4.61
C SER A 80 -22.71 14.92 5.49
N PHE A 81 -23.54 15.30 6.47
CA PHE A 81 -24.12 14.35 7.42
C PHE A 81 -25.09 13.38 6.75
N ARG A 82 -26.00 13.86 5.89
CA ARG A 82 -26.93 12.99 5.15
C ARG A 82 -26.17 11.97 4.31
N LYS A 83 -25.12 12.42 3.61
CA LYS A 83 -24.34 11.53 2.74
C LYS A 83 -23.59 10.47 3.53
N LEU A 84 -23.10 10.81 4.72
CA LEU A 84 -22.49 9.84 5.64
C LEU A 84 -23.51 8.78 6.10
N VAL A 85 -24.73 9.19 6.43
CA VAL A 85 -25.82 8.27 6.79
C VAL A 85 -26.22 7.38 5.60
N ASP A 86 -26.21 7.88 4.36
CA ASP A 86 -26.46 7.04 3.17
C ASP A 86 -25.46 5.88 3.07
N TYR A 87 -24.18 6.12 3.37
CA TYR A 87 -23.15 5.07 3.37
C TYR A 87 -23.39 4.03 4.46
N GLU A 88 -23.82 4.45 5.65
CA GLU A 88 -24.22 3.54 6.72
C GLU A 88 -25.42 2.69 6.33
N GLN A 89 -26.48 3.29 5.76
CA GLN A 89 -27.67 2.57 5.33
C GLN A 89 -27.37 1.60 4.19
N GLY A 90 -26.52 1.99 3.24
CA GLY A 90 -26.02 1.11 2.18
C GLY A 90 -25.21 -0.08 2.72
N ALA A 91 -24.44 0.14 3.79
CA ALA A 91 -23.72 -0.94 4.48
C ALA A 91 -24.70 -1.89 5.21
N ALA A 92 -25.72 -1.36 5.88
CA ALA A 92 -26.73 -2.14 6.60
C ALA A 92 -27.62 -2.97 5.67
N SER A 93 -28.10 -2.37 4.57
CA SER A 93 -28.96 -3.06 3.59
C SER A 93 -28.21 -4.13 2.78
N ASN A 94 -26.88 -4.00 2.61
CA ASN A 94 -26.05 -5.11 2.13
C ASN A 94 -25.90 -6.23 3.16
N SER A 95 -25.89 -5.90 4.46
CA SER A 95 -25.76 -6.89 5.54
C SER A 95 -27.03 -7.73 5.74
N GLU A 96 -28.21 -7.20 5.42
CA GLU A 96 -29.50 -7.91 5.53
C GLU A 96 -29.82 -8.79 4.30
N ARG A 97 -29.31 -8.44 3.11
CA ARG A 97 -29.46 -9.27 1.90
C ARG A 97 -28.57 -10.52 1.86
N THR A 98 -27.63 -10.67 2.80
CA THR A 98 -26.64 -11.76 2.82
C THR A 98 -26.75 -12.65 4.05
N GLY A 99 -27.97 -12.91 4.53
CA GLY A 99 -28.20 -13.96 5.53
C GLY A 99 -27.70 -15.31 5.00
N GLN A 100 -26.79 -15.95 5.76
CA GLN A 100 -26.11 -17.25 5.51
C GLN A 100 -24.85 -17.24 4.62
N ALA A 101 -23.90 -16.38 4.93
CA ALA A 101 -22.49 -16.76 5.04
C ALA A 101 -21.84 -15.78 6.01
N ALA A 102 -21.34 -16.24 7.16
CA ALA A 102 -20.81 -15.37 8.20
C ALA A 102 -19.88 -14.30 7.59
N ASN A 103 -20.04 -13.03 7.92
CA ASN A 103 -19.20 -11.99 7.35
C ASN A 103 -17.74 -12.16 7.82
N LEU A 104 -16.75 -11.53 7.16
CA LEU A 104 -15.39 -11.50 7.71
C LEU A 104 -15.41 -10.81 9.09
N SER A 105 -14.64 -11.29 10.05
CA SER A 105 -14.60 -10.66 11.38
C SER A 105 -13.69 -9.41 11.41
N GLY A 106 -12.81 -9.27 10.44
CA GLY A 106 -11.92 -8.12 10.21
C GLY A 106 -11.45 -8.03 8.76
N SER A 107 -10.85 -6.89 8.38
CA SER A 107 -10.34 -6.71 7.01
C SER A 107 -9.13 -7.61 6.72
N VAL A 108 -9.03 -8.11 5.50
CA VAL A 108 -7.98 -9.01 5.02
C VAL A 108 -7.20 -8.37 3.88
N GLY A 109 -5.89 -8.52 3.85
CA GLY A 109 -5.01 -8.08 2.78
C GLY A 109 -4.08 -6.94 3.20
N ASN A 110 -3.70 -6.10 2.25
CA ASN A 110 -2.77 -5.01 2.48
C ASN A 110 -3.29 -4.05 3.56
N GLN A 111 -2.53 -3.89 4.65
CA GLN A 111 -2.92 -3.10 5.84
C GLN A 111 -4.25 -3.53 6.49
N GLY A 112 -4.71 -4.75 6.23
CA GLY A 112 -5.87 -5.34 6.90
C GLY A 112 -5.58 -5.73 8.35
N GLN A 113 -6.62 -6.05 9.11
CA GLN A 113 -6.48 -6.68 10.44
C GLN A 113 -5.88 -8.08 10.33
N ASN A 114 -6.10 -8.75 9.19
CA ASN A 114 -5.49 -10.02 8.82
C ASN A 114 -5.66 -11.10 9.89
N ARG A 115 -6.86 -11.21 10.47
CA ARG A 115 -7.16 -12.29 11.40
C ARG A 115 -7.01 -13.62 10.68
N ARG A 116 -6.30 -14.57 11.29
CA ARG A 116 -5.90 -15.83 10.66
C ARG A 116 -7.07 -16.57 10.01
N ASP A 117 -8.22 -16.63 10.67
CA ASP A 117 -9.41 -17.33 10.16
C ASP A 117 -10.03 -16.61 8.96
N ASP A 118 -10.09 -15.28 8.98
CA ASP A 118 -10.55 -14.47 7.86
C ASP A 118 -9.60 -14.61 6.65
N VAL A 119 -8.29 -14.62 6.88
CA VAL A 119 -7.29 -14.83 5.83
C VAL A 119 -7.44 -16.22 5.21
N ARG A 120 -7.54 -17.26 6.04
CA ARG A 120 -7.74 -18.64 5.57
C ARG A 120 -9.00 -18.75 4.72
N ARG A 121 -10.09 -18.13 5.17
CA ARG A 121 -11.34 -18.10 4.44
C ARG A 121 -11.21 -17.38 3.10
N VAL A 122 -10.58 -16.22 3.07
CA VAL A 122 -10.30 -15.49 1.82
C VAL A 122 -9.44 -16.32 0.87
N GLN A 123 -8.40 -17.01 1.35
CA GLN A 123 -7.57 -17.90 0.54
C GLN A 123 -8.40 -19.01 -0.11
N ARG A 124 -9.29 -19.65 0.67
CA ARG A 124 -10.22 -20.67 0.17
C ARG A 124 -11.15 -20.13 -0.91
N ILE A 125 -11.77 -18.98 -0.67
CA ILE A 125 -12.70 -18.37 -1.62
C ILE A 125 -11.95 -17.96 -2.90
N LEU A 126 -10.77 -17.35 -2.78
CA LEU A 126 -9.93 -17.00 -3.94
C LEU A 126 -9.55 -18.23 -4.77
N ASN A 127 -9.25 -19.36 -4.12
CA ASN A 127 -8.99 -20.63 -4.81
C ASN A 127 -10.21 -21.19 -5.57
N ALA A 128 -11.43 -20.77 -5.21
CA ALA A 128 -12.67 -21.11 -5.90
C ALA A 128 -13.02 -20.14 -7.04
N VAL A 129 -12.42 -18.95 -7.09
CA VAL A 129 -12.64 -18.00 -8.18
C VAL A 129 -12.04 -18.52 -9.50
N PRO A 130 -12.79 -18.57 -10.61
CA PRO A 130 -12.24 -18.91 -11.92
C PRO A 130 -11.16 -17.91 -12.38
N ARG A 131 -10.11 -18.38 -13.07
CA ARG A 131 -9.03 -17.51 -13.59
C ARG A 131 -9.55 -16.34 -14.43
N ARG A 132 -10.59 -16.56 -15.24
CA ARG A 132 -11.23 -15.51 -16.06
C ARG A 132 -11.89 -14.41 -15.22
N ALA A 133 -12.29 -14.72 -13.99
CA ALA A 133 -12.86 -13.80 -13.03
C ALA A 133 -11.81 -13.19 -12.08
N GLY A 134 -10.51 -13.45 -12.30
CA GLY A 134 -9.42 -12.91 -11.48
C GLY A 134 -8.95 -13.85 -10.37
N GLY A 135 -9.31 -15.14 -10.43
CA GLY A 135 -8.73 -16.16 -9.53
C GLY A 135 -7.23 -16.36 -9.74
N PRO A 136 -6.51 -16.86 -8.73
CA PRO A 136 -5.06 -16.96 -8.75
C PRO A 136 -4.58 -18.00 -9.78
N ARG A 137 -3.39 -17.77 -10.36
CA ARG A 137 -2.79 -18.67 -11.36
C ARG A 137 -2.34 -20.00 -10.76
N GLN A 138 -1.83 -19.95 -9.54
CA GLN A 138 -1.49 -21.09 -8.70
C GLN A 138 -2.36 -21.02 -7.45
N ARG A 139 -2.84 -22.18 -6.98
CA ARG A 139 -3.64 -22.22 -5.76
C ARG A 139 -2.82 -21.72 -4.56
N LEU A 140 -3.45 -20.91 -3.74
CA LEU A 140 -2.92 -20.43 -2.47
C LEU A 140 -2.97 -21.56 -1.44
N ALA A 141 -2.01 -21.59 -0.52
CA ALA A 141 -2.15 -22.46 0.65
C ALA A 141 -3.20 -21.85 1.60
N GLU A 142 -4.17 -22.64 2.05
CA GLU A 142 -5.25 -22.21 2.96
C GLU A 142 -4.80 -22.25 4.44
N ASP A 143 -3.68 -21.62 4.74
CA ASP A 143 -3.00 -21.69 6.04
C ASP A 143 -3.39 -20.55 7.00
N GLY A 144 -3.98 -19.47 6.46
CA GLY A 144 -4.25 -18.23 7.17
C GLY A 144 -2.99 -17.38 7.42
N ALA A 145 -1.91 -17.62 6.68
CA ALA A 145 -0.63 -16.93 6.87
C ALA A 145 -0.76 -15.43 6.61
N THR A 146 -0.25 -14.62 7.55
CA THR A 146 -0.27 -13.15 7.52
C THR A 146 1.11 -12.54 7.22
N ALA A 147 2.09 -13.40 6.96
CA ALA A 147 3.46 -13.04 6.59
C ALA A 147 4.08 -14.13 5.68
N GLY A 148 5.17 -13.78 5.01
CA GLY A 148 5.90 -14.71 4.12
C GLY A 148 5.32 -14.82 2.71
N ASN A 149 5.84 -15.78 1.93
CA ASN A 149 5.57 -15.88 0.49
C ASN A 149 4.09 -16.18 0.19
N ASN A 150 3.44 -17.03 0.98
CA ASN A 150 2.01 -17.34 0.78
C ASN A 150 1.10 -16.14 1.08
N TRP A 151 1.48 -15.31 2.06
CA TRP A 151 0.78 -14.06 2.34
C TRP A 151 0.89 -13.06 1.18
N ASN A 152 2.07 -12.90 0.60
CA ASN A 152 2.25 -12.04 -0.59
C ASN A 152 1.43 -12.55 -1.79
N ALA A 153 1.39 -13.87 -1.99
CA ALA A 153 0.55 -14.48 -3.02
C ALA A 153 -0.94 -14.21 -2.77
N THR A 154 -1.37 -14.24 -1.50
CA THR A 154 -2.74 -13.90 -1.11
C THR A 154 -3.06 -12.43 -1.45
N ILE A 155 -2.20 -11.47 -1.09
CA ILE A 155 -2.40 -10.05 -1.44
C ILE A 155 -2.47 -9.85 -2.96
N LEU A 156 -1.56 -10.47 -3.72
CA LEU A 156 -1.56 -10.35 -5.19
C LEU A 156 -2.82 -10.96 -5.80
N ALA A 157 -3.31 -12.08 -5.29
CA ALA A 157 -4.56 -12.68 -5.73
C ALA A 157 -5.76 -11.76 -5.44
N ILE A 158 -5.79 -11.09 -4.29
CA ILE A 158 -6.80 -10.07 -3.98
C ILE A 158 -6.73 -8.93 -5.00
N ALA A 159 -5.54 -8.40 -5.25
CA ALA A 159 -5.35 -7.29 -6.19
C ALA A 159 -5.74 -7.66 -7.63
N GLU A 160 -5.43 -8.88 -8.08
CA GLU A 160 -5.82 -9.36 -9.41
C GLU A 160 -7.34 -9.53 -9.53
N PHE A 161 -7.98 -10.11 -8.51
CA PHE A 161 -9.43 -10.23 -8.42
C PHE A 161 -10.12 -8.87 -8.52
N GLN A 162 -9.67 -7.91 -7.70
CA GLN A 162 -10.21 -6.54 -7.70
C GLN A 162 -10.06 -5.89 -9.07
N SER A 163 -8.94 -6.11 -9.77
CA SER A 163 -8.78 -5.55 -11.10
C SER A 163 -9.83 -6.04 -12.07
N LYS A 164 -10.14 -7.34 -12.01
CA LYS A 164 -11.02 -8.00 -12.96
C LYS A 164 -12.48 -7.70 -12.65
N GLN A 165 -12.81 -7.51 -11.38
CA GLN A 165 -14.20 -7.34 -10.95
C GLN A 165 -14.62 -5.89 -10.69
N LEU A 166 -13.66 -5.00 -10.38
CA LEU A 166 -13.96 -3.69 -9.78
C LEU A 166 -13.16 -2.51 -10.37
N ASN A 167 -12.25 -2.77 -11.33
CA ASN A 167 -11.37 -1.77 -11.95
C ASN A 167 -10.49 -0.97 -10.95
N PHE A 168 -10.09 -1.59 -9.82
CA PHE A 168 -9.05 -1.09 -8.92
C PHE A 168 -8.21 -2.24 -8.37
N ARG A 169 -7.05 -1.96 -7.76
CA ARG A 169 -6.13 -3.00 -7.23
C ARG A 169 -5.38 -2.52 -5.98
N ASP A 170 -6.02 -2.53 -4.82
CA ASP A 170 -5.37 -2.11 -3.57
C ASP A 170 -4.91 -3.28 -2.67
N GLY A 171 -5.33 -4.50 -3.02
CA GLY A 171 -4.96 -5.72 -2.32
C GLY A 171 -5.63 -5.86 -0.95
N ARG A 172 -6.73 -5.16 -0.69
CA ARG A 172 -7.45 -5.16 0.60
C ARG A 172 -8.94 -5.50 0.46
N ILE A 173 -9.43 -6.33 1.37
CA ILE A 173 -10.83 -6.72 1.52
C ILE A 173 -11.32 -6.20 2.86
N ASP A 174 -12.28 -5.28 2.84
CA ASP A 174 -12.99 -4.85 4.04
C ASP A 174 -14.26 -5.70 4.25
N VAL A 175 -14.64 -5.91 5.52
CA VAL A 175 -15.75 -6.80 5.95
C VAL A 175 -17.05 -6.56 5.17
N ASN A 176 -17.38 -5.32 4.87
CA ASN A 176 -18.56 -4.94 4.08
C ASN A 176 -18.18 -4.23 2.77
N GLY A 177 -16.93 -4.39 2.34
CA GLY A 177 -16.39 -3.72 1.18
C GLY A 177 -16.89 -4.30 -0.14
N ARG A 178 -16.76 -3.52 -1.21
CA ARG A 178 -17.13 -3.96 -2.57
C ARG A 178 -16.40 -5.23 -2.99
N THR A 179 -15.14 -5.38 -2.57
CA THR A 179 -14.34 -6.59 -2.83
C THR A 179 -14.99 -7.81 -2.19
N TRP A 180 -15.41 -7.72 -0.93
CA TRP A 180 -16.07 -8.82 -0.25
C TRP A 180 -17.41 -9.17 -0.92
N GLY A 181 -18.25 -8.17 -1.21
CA GLY A 181 -19.54 -8.41 -1.88
C GLY A 181 -19.44 -9.05 -3.27
N LYS A 182 -18.30 -8.92 -3.96
CA LYS A 182 -18.03 -9.64 -5.22
C LYS A 182 -17.36 -11.00 -5.01
N LEU A 183 -16.61 -11.16 -3.92
CA LEU A 183 -15.83 -12.35 -3.64
C LEU A 183 -16.65 -13.42 -2.92
N SER A 184 -17.49 -13.05 -1.95
CA SER A 184 -18.27 -13.99 -1.14
C SER A 184 -19.21 -14.92 -1.93
N PRO A 185 -19.76 -14.55 -3.12
CA PRO A 185 -20.55 -15.50 -3.92
C PRO A 185 -19.75 -16.68 -4.48
N TYR A 186 -18.41 -16.63 -4.42
CA TYR A 186 -17.55 -17.76 -4.78
C TYR A 186 -17.25 -18.69 -3.60
N GLU A 187 -17.84 -18.43 -2.43
CA GLU A 187 -17.62 -19.26 -1.26
C GLU A 187 -18.14 -20.68 -1.52
N PRO A 188 -17.28 -21.72 -1.44
CA PRO A 188 -17.72 -23.09 -1.67
C PRO A 188 -18.66 -23.53 -0.55
N ASP A 189 -19.75 -24.21 -0.91
CA ASP A 189 -20.67 -24.83 0.04
C ASP A 189 -19.89 -25.69 1.05
N GLN A 190 -20.18 -25.55 2.34
CA GLN A 190 -19.41 -26.15 3.44
C GLN A 190 -19.44 -27.69 3.46
N GLU A 191 -20.11 -28.36 2.53
CA GLU A 191 -20.31 -29.81 2.51
C GLU A 191 -19.32 -30.61 1.66
N ARG A 192 -18.33 -29.98 1.01
CA ARG A 192 -17.33 -30.77 0.25
C ARG A 192 -16.18 -31.22 1.18
N PRO A 193 -15.93 -32.53 1.34
CA PRO A 193 -14.78 -33.01 2.10
C PRO A 193 -13.49 -32.38 1.56
N ALA A 194 -12.63 -31.93 2.47
CA ALA A 194 -11.33 -31.36 2.11
C ALA A 194 -10.61 -32.33 1.16
N ALA A 195 -10.32 -31.88 -0.06
CA ALA A 195 -9.38 -32.58 -0.91
C ALA A 195 -8.06 -32.70 -0.14
N PRO A 196 -7.36 -33.85 -0.19
CA PRO A 196 -6.16 -34.08 0.59
C PRO A 196 -5.14 -32.95 0.37
N PRO A 197 -4.37 -32.58 1.42
CA PRO A 197 -3.35 -31.54 1.31
C PRO A 197 -2.46 -31.84 0.10
N ALA A 198 -2.19 -30.81 -0.70
CA ALA A 198 -1.26 -30.95 -1.81
C ALA A 198 0.05 -31.55 -1.28
N PRO A 199 0.64 -32.54 -1.98
CA PRO A 199 1.91 -33.12 -1.55
C PRO A 199 2.94 -32.01 -1.36
N PRO A 200 3.86 -32.14 -0.39
CA PRO A 200 4.93 -31.17 -0.20
C PRO A 200 5.64 -30.95 -1.54
N PRO A 201 6.00 -29.70 -1.88
CA PRO A 201 6.68 -29.42 -3.13
C PRO A 201 7.90 -30.33 -3.22
N ALA A 202 7.99 -31.08 -4.33
CA ALA A 202 9.16 -31.91 -4.60
C ALA A 202 10.43 -31.07 -4.38
N PRO A 203 11.49 -31.64 -3.78
CA PRO A 203 12.76 -30.94 -3.66
C PRO A 203 13.14 -30.40 -5.03
N PRO A 204 13.52 -29.12 -5.15
CA PRO A 204 13.83 -28.54 -6.44
C PRO A 204 14.89 -29.41 -7.10
N ALA A 205 14.58 -29.93 -8.28
CA ALA A 205 15.56 -30.59 -9.12
C ALA A 205 16.81 -29.68 -9.20
N PRO A 206 18.03 -30.23 -9.12
CA PRO A 206 19.24 -29.44 -9.16
C PRO A 206 19.22 -28.61 -10.45
N ARG A 207 19.00 -27.30 -10.29
CA ARG A 207 19.08 -26.37 -11.40
C ARG A 207 20.53 -26.40 -11.86
N ARG A 208 20.78 -26.95 -13.05
CA ARG A 208 22.02 -26.67 -13.77
C ARG A 208 22.01 -25.18 -14.08
N ASN A 209 22.64 -24.39 -13.22
CA ASN A 209 23.01 -23.01 -13.52
C ASN A 209 24.11 -23.06 -14.58
N THR A 210 23.73 -22.96 -15.85
CA THR A 210 24.68 -22.79 -16.97
C THR A 210 24.75 -21.34 -17.46
N SER A 211 24.22 -20.38 -16.69
CA SER A 211 24.49 -18.97 -16.97
C SER A 211 25.83 -18.58 -16.36
N PRO A 212 26.73 -17.93 -17.11
CA PRO A 212 27.99 -17.42 -16.57
C PRO A 212 27.74 -16.50 -15.38
N PRO A 213 28.67 -16.42 -14.41
CA PRO A 213 28.50 -15.59 -13.23
C PRO A 213 28.30 -14.13 -13.64
N MET A 214 27.12 -13.59 -13.31
CA MET A 214 26.76 -12.20 -13.56
C MET A 214 27.65 -11.29 -12.71
N THR A 215 28.28 -10.28 -13.33
CA THR A 215 29.09 -9.27 -12.64
C THR A 215 28.26 -8.51 -11.60
N ASP A 216 28.91 -7.88 -10.63
CA ASP A 216 28.23 -7.06 -9.61
C ASP A 216 27.36 -5.96 -10.25
N ASP A 217 27.88 -5.29 -11.29
CA ASP A 217 27.10 -4.32 -12.07
C ASP A 217 25.91 -4.97 -12.78
N GLY A 218 26.08 -6.17 -13.34
CA GLY A 218 24.98 -6.91 -13.96
C GLY A 218 23.87 -7.25 -12.97
N ARG A 219 24.21 -7.55 -11.71
CA ARG A 219 23.22 -7.81 -10.65
C ARG A 219 22.45 -6.55 -10.26
N VAL A 220 23.13 -5.41 -10.18
CA VAL A 220 22.46 -4.11 -9.93
C VAL A 220 21.54 -3.75 -11.10
N GLN A 221 22.05 -3.87 -12.33
CA GLN A 221 21.26 -3.59 -13.53
C GLN A 221 20.03 -4.50 -13.62
N ALA A 222 20.15 -5.78 -13.26
CA ALA A 222 19.01 -6.70 -13.23
C ALA A 222 17.90 -6.25 -12.27
N TRP A 223 18.26 -5.67 -11.12
CA TRP A 223 17.29 -5.08 -10.19
C TRP A 223 16.63 -3.83 -10.77
N ILE A 224 17.39 -2.95 -11.44
CA ILE A 224 16.88 -1.75 -12.11
C ILE A 224 15.90 -2.13 -13.23
N ASP A 225 16.30 -3.07 -14.11
CA ASP A 225 15.49 -3.55 -15.22
C ASP A 225 14.20 -4.20 -14.73
N ARG A 226 14.30 -4.97 -13.63
CA ARG A 226 13.13 -5.56 -12.98
C ARG A 226 12.20 -4.47 -12.45
N ALA A 227 12.72 -3.46 -11.78
CA ALA A 227 11.90 -2.36 -11.25
C ALA A 227 11.15 -1.60 -12.35
N TYR A 228 11.81 -1.29 -13.47
CA TYR A 228 11.14 -0.66 -14.62
C TYR A 228 10.11 -1.57 -15.30
N ARG A 229 10.39 -2.87 -15.40
CA ARG A 229 9.46 -3.84 -15.98
C ARG A 229 8.19 -3.99 -15.15
N GLU A 230 8.33 -4.09 -13.83
CA GLU A 230 7.22 -4.32 -12.91
C GLU A 230 6.39 -3.06 -12.67
N MET A 231 7.04 -1.90 -12.53
CA MET A 231 6.37 -0.67 -12.08
C MET A 231 6.66 0.57 -12.94
N GLY A 232 7.70 0.55 -13.77
CA GLY A 232 8.04 1.68 -14.65
C GLY A 232 6.97 1.98 -15.69
N SER A 233 6.24 0.98 -16.18
CA SER A 233 5.13 1.17 -17.13
C SER A 233 3.98 2.03 -16.56
N MET A 234 3.84 2.11 -15.23
CA MET A 234 2.83 2.96 -14.57
C MET A 234 3.09 4.45 -14.74
N GLY A 235 4.31 4.85 -15.11
CA GLY A 235 4.65 6.24 -15.40
C GLY A 235 4.16 6.75 -16.76
N GLY A 236 3.60 5.88 -17.62
CA GLY A 236 3.16 6.28 -18.96
C GLY A 236 4.34 6.69 -19.84
N THR A 237 4.28 7.86 -20.48
CA THR A 237 5.39 8.43 -21.26
C THR A 237 6.34 9.30 -20.43
N ASP A 238 5.95 9.71 -19.23
CA ASP A 238 6.72 10.59 -18.35
C ASP A 238 7.81 9.81 -17.60
N GLN A 239 9.06 10.02 -18.01
CA GLN A 239 10.22 9.33 -17.45
C GLN A 239 10.41 9.61 -15.95
N MET A 240 10.10 10.82 -15.45
CA MET A 240 10.18 11.15 -14.03
C MET A 240 9.23 10.25 -13.22
N ARG A 241 7.98 10.10 -13.68
CA ARG A 241 7.02 9.19 -13.06
C ARG A 241 7.48 7.73 -13.13
N LYS A 242 8.09 7.29 -14.23
CA LYS A 242 8.67 5.93 -14.31
C LYS A 242 9.73 5.72 -13.23
N ASN A 243 10.64 6.69 -13.06
CA ASN A 243 11.69 6.66 -12.05
C ASN A 243 11.08 6.58 -10.64
N GLN A 244 10.03 7.37 -10.36
CA GLN A 244 9.32 7.37 -9.08
C GLN A 244 8.70 6.00 -8.76
N PHE A 245 7.98 5.40 -9.71
CA PHE A 245 7.32 4.10 -9.50
C PHE A 245 8.34 2.95 -9.38
N ALA A 246 9.37 2.96 -10.21
CA ALA A 246 10.45 1.97 -10.14
C ALA A 246 11.22 2.07 -8.81
N TRP A 247 11.48 3.28 -8.31
CA TRP A 247 12.08 3.47 -6.99
C TRP A 247 11.17 2.94 -5.85
N GLY A 248 9.87 3.26 -5.90
CA GLY A 248 8.89 2.76 -4.92
C GLY A 248 8.81 1.23 -4.88
N TYR A 249 9.01 0.56 -6.02
CA TYR A 249 9.16 -0.89 -6.09
C TYR A 249 10.37 -1.39 -5.30
N LEU A 250 11.55 -0.79 -5.52
CA LEU A 250 12.78 -1.22 -4.83
C LEU A 250 12.72 -0.98 -3.32
N ILE A 251 12.11 0.12 -2.86
CA ILE A 251 11.84 0.33 -1.42
C ILE A 251 11.01 -0.83 -0.85
N THR A 252 10.00 -1.27 -1.60
CA THR A 252 9.13 -2.37 -1.19
C THR A 252 9.89 -3.70 -1.16
N GLU A 253 10.75 -3.97 -2.14
CA GLU A 253 11.65 -5.14 -2.13
C GLU A 253 12.65 -5.10 -0.97
N ARG A 254 13.23 -3.93 -0.65
CA ARG A 254 14.16 -3.77 0.48
C ARG A 254 13.47 -4.03 1.83
N LYS A 255 12.17 -3.74 1.93
CA LYS A 255 11.35 -4.10 3.09
C LYS A 255 11.09 -5.61 3.19
N LYS A 256 11.15 -6.36 2.08
CA LYS A 256 11.04 -7.83 2.06
C LYS A 256 12.36 -8.50 2.48
N SER A 257 13.52 -7.94 2.12
CA SER A 257 14.82 -8.46 2.56
C SER A 257 15.01 -8.28 4.07
N HIS A 258 15.29 -9.37 4.81
CA HIS A 258 15.58 -9.32 6.23
C HIS A 258 16.84 -8.49 6.52
N ALA A 259 16.90 -7.84 7.69
CA ALA A 259 18.03 -6.97 8.07
C ALA A 259 19.38 -7.70 8.16
N ALA A 260 19.39 -9.03 8.35
CA ALA A 260 20.60 -9.84 8.43
C ALA A 260 21.29 -10.09 7.07
N THR A 261 20.58 -9.88 5.95
CA THR A 261 21.09 -10.11 4.59
C THR A 261 20.70 -8.93 3.69
N GLN A 262 21.19 -7.74 4.03
CA GLN A 262 21.05 -6.58 3.14
C GLN A 262 21.69 -6.90 1.79
N ASP A 263 20.85 -7.15 0.78
CA ASP A 263 21.29 -7.35 -0.59
C ASP A 263 21.92 -6.03 -1.08
N ILE A 264 23.26 -6.01 -1.15
CA ILE A 264 24.05 -4.85 -1.55
C ILE A 264 23.72 -4.39 -2.97
N TYR A 265 23.28 -5.31 -3.84
CA TYR A 265 22.91 -5.01 -5.22
C TYR A 265 21.56 -4.32 -5.28
N LEU A 266 20.59 -4.79 -4.48
CA LEU A 266 19.30 -4.14 -4.30
C LEU A 266 19.46 -2.73 -3.71
N ALA A 267 20.35 -2.57 -2.71
CA ALA A 267 20.65 -1.27 -2.12
C ALA A 267 21.26 -0.30 -3.13
N ALA A 268 22.18 -0.77 -3.99
CA ALA A 268 22.77 0.04 -5.05
C ALA A 268 21.75 0.42 -6.13
N ALA A 269 20.87 -0.50 -6.53
CA ALA A 269 19.78 -0.23 -7.47
C ALA A 269 18.80 0.83 -6.92
N GLU A 270 18.48 0.77 -5.62
CA GLU A 270 17.63 1.77 -4.96
C GLU A 270 18.28 3.16 -4.97
N HIS A 271 19.58 3.26 -4.69
CA HIS A 271 20.31 4.52 -4.75
C HIS A 271 20.33 5.10 -6.17
N TYR A 272 20.52 4.27 -7.19
CA TYR A 272 20.42 4.68 -8.59
C TYR A 272 19.06 5.30 -8.90
N LEU A 273 17.96 4.60 -8.62
CA LEU A 273 16.62 5.08 -8.97
C LEU A 273 16.19 6.29 -8.15
N TYR A 274 16.60 6.38 -6.88
CA TYR A 274 16.38 7.56 -6.07
C TYR A 274 17.10 8.78 -6.65
N ALA A 275 18.41 8.66 -6.92
CA ALA A 275 19.20 9.75 -7.47
C ALA A 275 18.68 10.21 -8.84
N ARG A 276 18.27 9.24 -9.68
CA ARG A 276 17.68 9.50 -10.99
C ARG A 276 16.32 10.20 -10.90
N PHE A 277 15.45 9.76 -9.99
CA PHE A 277 14.16 10.40 -9.75
C PHE A 277 14.35 11.85 -9.28
N GLU A 278 15.10 12.08 -8.20
CA GLU A 278 15.29 13.41 -7.63
C GLU A 278 15.89 14.39 -8.63
N SER A 279 16.93 13.99 -9.37
CA SER A 279 17.54 14.85 -10.40
C SER A 279 16.65 15.08 -11.62
N SER A 280 15.74 14.15 -11.94
CA SER A 280 14.75 14.36 -13.00
C SER A 280 13.67 15.39 -12.66
N THR A 281 13.51 15.77 -11.38
CA THR A 281 12.50 16.77 -10.97
C THR A 281 12.93 18.22 -11.22
N GLY A 282 14.23 18.49 -11.40
CA GLY A 282 14.78 19.84 -11.51
C GLY A 282 14.72 20.68 -10.22
N ILE A 283 14.16 20.15 -9.12
CA ILE A 283 13.95 20.88 -7.86
C ILE A 283 15.28 21.10 -7.10
N LEU A 284 16.24 20.19 -7.26
CA LEU A 284 17.56 20.30 -6.67
C LEU A 284 18.58 20.58 -7.77
N GLY A 285 19.19 21.76 -7.77
CA GLY A 285 20.29 22.09 -8.68
C GLY A 285 21.39 21.02 -8.61
N SER A 286 21.96 20.64 -9.75
CA SER A 286 22.91 19.51 -9.90
C SER A 286 24.07 19.55 -8.89
N GLY A 287 24.52 20.73 -8.45
CA GLY A 287 25.51 20.88 -7.38
C GLY A 287 25.06 20.37 -6.01
N MET A 288 23.81 20.64 -5.60
CA MET A 288 23.23 20.13 -4.35
C MET A 288 22.98 18.62 -4.39
N MET A 289 22.76 18.04 -5.57
CA MET A 289 22.60 16.59 -5.73
C MET A 289 23.91 15.82 -5.80
N ILE A 290 24.98 16.39 -6.38
CA ILE A 290 26.33 15.81 -6.30
C ILE A 290 26.76 15.74 -4.83
N ILE A 291 26.51 16.83 -4.10
CA ILE A 291 26.70 16.90 -2.65
C ILE A 291 25.75 15.91 -1.97
N GLY A 292 24.46 15.86 -2.30
CA GLY A 292 23.47 15.02 -1.63
C GLY A 292 23.65 13.52 -1.83
N VAL A 293 24.03 13.05 -3.03
CA VAL A 293 24.25 11.63 -3.39
C VAL A 293 25.68 11.19 -3.04
N GLY A 294 26.68 12.04 -3.28
CA GLY A 294 28.07 11.79 -2.87
C GLY A 294 28.25 11.84 -1.35
N LEU A 295 27.59 12.77 -0.67
CA LEU A 295 27.50 12.79 0.79
C LEU A 295 26.46 11.81 1.32
N TYR A 296 25.57 11.22 0.53
CA TYR A 296 24.57 10.27 1.06
C TYR A 296 25.23 9.09 1.78
N ASP A 297 26.25 8.53 1.14
CA ASP A 297 27.05 7.44 1.68
C ASP A 297 28.11 7.95 2.67
N LEU A 298 28.63 9.17 2.50
CA LEU A 298 29.56 9.81 3.45
C LEU A 298 28.90 10.19 4.80
N VAL A 299 27.68 10.73 4.77
CA VAL A 299 26.80 11.09 5.90
C VAL A 299 26.40 9.82 6.66
N LYS A 300 26.19 8.71 5.96
CA LYS A 300 25.96 7.40 6.58
C LYS A 300 27.23 6.78 7.19
N ALA A 301 28.40 7.07 6.63
CA ALA A 301 29.69 6.62 7.15
C ALA A 301 30.20 7.46 8.33
N THR A 302 29.65 8.67 8.52
CA THR A 302 30.04 9.59 9.61
C THR A 302 29.29 9.22 10.91
N PRO A 303 29.99 8.87 12.00
CA PRO A 303 29.36 8.58 13.29
C PRO A 303 28.45 9.74 13.76
N GLY A 304 27.24 9.44 14.23
CA GLY A 304 26.26 10.43 14.70
C GLY A 304 25.33 11.02 13.62
N MET A 305 25.82 11.20 12.39
CA MET A 305 24.98 11.70 11.28
C MET A 305 23.95 10.67 10.80
N LEU A 306 24.26 9.39 10.92
CA LEU A 306 23.32 8.30 10.65
C LEU A 306 22.08 8.36 11.57
N GLU A 307 22.24 8.78 12.82
CA GLU A 307 21.14 8.91 13.80
C GLU A 307 20.25 10.10 13.49
N VAL A 308 20.84 11.26 13.16
CA VAL A 308 20.12 12.46 12.69
C VAL A 308 19.37 12.17 11.38
N TYR A 309 20.01 11.43 10.47
CA TYR A 309 19.41 11.01 9.21
C TYR A 309 18.23 10.04 9.42
N ASN A 310 18.40 9.02 10.27
CA ASN A 310 17.32 8.10 10.65
C ASN A 310 16.16 8.86 11.32
N TRP A 311 16.47 9.86 12.13
CA TRP A 311 15.48 10.72 12.78
C TRP A 311 14.68 11.59 11.80
N TYR A 312 15.34 12.21 10.82
CA TYR A 312 14.73 13.19 9.90
C TYR A 312 13.91 12.54 8.77
N LEU A 313 14.42 11.48 8.15
CA LEU A 313 13.83 10.90 6.93
C LEU A 313 13.00 9.64 7.14
N ARG A 314 13.11 8.99 8.30
CA ARG A 314 12.34 7.78 8.60
C ARG A 314 11.80 7.81 10.04
N LYS A 315 10.57 8.31 10.19
CA LYS A 315 9.71 8.03 11.37
C LYS A 315 9.32 6.54 11.50
N GLN A 316 10.19 5.60 11.13
CA GLN A 316 9.96 4.16 11.19
C GLN A 316 11.15 3.49 11.88
N GLY A 317 11.07 3.38 13.19
CA GLY A 317 12.15 2.94 14.09
C GLY A 317 12.44 1.44 14.09
N GLU A 318 12.42 0.74 12.96
CA GLU A 318 12.57 -0.73 12.97
C GLU A 318 13.71 -1.30 12.12
N ARG A 319 14.43 -0.54 11.28
CA ARG A 319 15.56 -1.11 10.52
C ARG A 319 16.74 -0.15 10.32
N PRO A 320 17.98 -0.57 10.59
CA PRO A 320 19.17 0.23 10.31
C PRO A 320 19.32 0.45 8.80
N ALA A 321 19.73 1.66 8.42
CA ALA A 321 20.09 1.98 7.05
C ALA A 321 21.17 1.01 6.54
N SER A 322 21.17 0.71 5.24
CA SER A 322 22.25 -0.11 4.70
C SER A 322 23.58 0.61 4.80
N ARG A 323 24.61 -0.17 5.15
CA ARG A 323 25.97 0.33 5.17
C ARG A 323 26.32 0.87 3.78
N PRO A 324 26.98 2.04 3.71
CA PRO A 324 27.55 2.54 2.47
C PRO A 324 28.40 1.47 1.80
N THR A 325 28.26 1.33 0.48
CA THR A 325 29.13 0.48 -0.33
C THR A 325 29.61 1.26 -1.54
N TRP A 326 30.80 0.94 -2.03
CA TRP A 326 31.32 1.55 -3.27
C TRP A 326 30.34 1.36 -4.45
N LEU A 327 29.67 0.22 -4.50
CA LEU A 327 28.68 -0.10 -5.52
C LEU A 327 27.46 0.84 -5.44
N SER A 328 26.94 1.09 -4.23
CA SER A 328 25.86 2.05 -3.99
C SER A 328 26.23 3.46 -4.39
N THR A 329 27.47 3.88 -4.12
CA THR A 329 27.98 5.22 -4.48
C THR A 329 28.11 5.38 -5.99
N LYS A 330 28.74 4.39 -6.66
CA LYS A 330 28.91 4.36 -8.12
C LYS A 330 27.55 4.45 -8.83
N TRP A 331 26.61 3.59 -8.45
CA TRP A 331 25.28 3.55 -9.07
C TRP A 331 24.42 4.75 -8.71
N GLY A 332 24.56 5.31 -7.51
CA GLY A 332 23.96 6.61 -7.16
C GLY A 332 24.44 7.74 -8.09
N ALA A 333 25.75 7.83 -8.33
CA ALA A 333 26.32 8.83 -9.24
C ALA A 333 25.84 8.65 -10.69
N GLN A 334 25.76 7.39 -11.17
CA GLN A 334 25.18 7.10 -12.48
C GLN A 334 23.71 7.53 -12.56
N GLY A 335 22.91 7.24 -11.52
CA GLY A 335 21.51 7.63 -11.47
C GLY A 335 21.32 9.14 -11.55
N LEU A 336 22.16 9.89 -10.85
CA LEU A 336 22.19 11.36 -10.92
C LEU A 336 22.49 11.87 -12.33
N ALA A 337 23.49 11.29 -13.01
CA ALA A 337 23.82 11.66 -14.39
C ALA A 337 22.64 11.38 -15.33
N ASP A 338 22.03 10.19 -15.22
CA ASP A 338 20.91 9.78 -16.06
C ASP A 338 19.66 10.64 -15.82
N GLY A 339 19.38 11.00 -14.56
CA GLY A 339 18.20 11.79 -14.20
C GLY A 339 18.35 13.26 -14.59
N THR A 340 19.57 13.80 -14.53
CA THR A 340 19.89 15.10 -15.13
C THR A 340 19.64 15.08 -16.63
N ALA A 341 20.06 14.00 -17.32
CA ALA A 341 19.79 13.86 -18.74
C ALA A 341 18.29 13.71 -19.04
N ASP A 342 17.53 13.02 -18.18
CA ASP A 342 16.05 12.94 -18.27
C ASP A 342 15.43 14.34 -18.16
N TYR A 343 15.85 15.13 -17.18
CA TYR A 343 15.38 16.51 -16.98
C TYR A 343 15.66 17.38 -18.21
N MET A 344 16.90 17.36 -18.70
CA MET A 344 17.28 18.14 -19.89
C MET A 344 16.45 17.72 -21.11
N ARG A 345 16.19 16.43 -21.32
CA ARG A 345 15.32 15.98 -22.42
C ARG A 345 13.89 16.51 -22.30
N GLY A 346 13.33 16.55 -21.09
CA GLY A 346 11.96 17.02 -20.86
C GLY A 346 11.81 18.55 -20.84
N ALA A 347 12.88 19.30 -20.56
CA ALA A 347 12.86 20.76 -20.55
C ALA A 347 12.93 21.39 -21.96
N PHE A 348 13.42 20.64 -22.94
CA PHE A 348 13.61 21.08 -24.33
C PHE A 348 12.72 20.37 -25.36
N SER A 349 11.79 19.52 -24.89
CA SER A 349 10.74 18.85 -25.70
C SER A 349 9.41 19.56 -25.55
#